data_AF-A0A7S2PHV3-F1
#
_entry.id   AF-A0A7S2PHV3-F1
#
_cell.length_a   1.000
_cell.length_b   1.000
_cell.length_c   1.000
_cell.angle_alpha   90.00
_cell.angle_beta   90.00
_cell.angle_gamma   90.00
#
_symmetry.space_group_name_H-M   'P 1'
#
loop_
_entity.id
_entity.type
_entity.pdbx_description
1 polymer ?
#
loop_
_entity_poly.entity_id
_entity_poly.type
_entity_poly.pdbx_seq_one_letter_code
_entity_poly.pdbx_strand_id
1 'polypeptide(L)'
;MAFFAWSALPPTTPSAAVAAALPAAALNRLAIADPQDAHLDALYSVSHVFELFAAAAFFARTLATAWQPAGSFAAFAFVALPVQQLLPTYFLLTAWGGHPFAGVPELVGAGWPFAMLQAGGVAQVGLYLAAGAARLALGAEEKD
;
A
#
# COMPACT_ATOMS: atom_id res chain seq x y z
N MET A 1 -0.33 -4.23 21.18
CA MET A 1 0.08 -5.63 21.00
C MET A 1 -0.67 -6.23 19.81
N ALA A 2 -0.06 -6.17 18.63
CA ALA A 2 -0.65 -6.54 17.34
C ALA A 2 -0.30 -8.01 16.94
N PHE A 3 -0.48 -8.96 17.86
CA PHE A 3 0.00 -10.34 17.68
C PHE A 3 -1.07 -11.36 17.27
N PHE A 4 -2.35 -10.99 17.19
CA PHE A 4 -3.46 -11.92 16.86
C PHE A 4 -4.02 -11.77 15.44
N ALA A 5 -3.45 -10.89 14.61
CA ALA A 5 -4.03 -10.52 13.32
C ALA A 5 -3.63 -11.43 12.14
N TRP A 6 -3.04 -12.61 12.38
CA TRP A 6 -2.38 -13.41 11.35
C TRP A 6 -3.14 -14.65 10.84
N SER A 7 -4.21 -15.08 11.51
CA SER A 7 -4.79 -16.43 11.30
C SER A 7 -5.65 -16.64 10.05
N ALA A 8 -5.92 -15.61 9.25
CA ALA A 8 -6.82 -15.70 8.09
C ALA A 8 -6.11 -15.83 6.73
N LEU A 9 -4.79 -15.72 6.68
CA LEU A 9 -3.99 -15.89 5.47
C LEU A 9 -3.05 -17.10 5.65
N PRO A 10 -2.76 -17.88 4.60
CA PRO A 10 -1.78 -18.94 4.71
C PRO A 10 -0.43 -18.35 5.19
N PRO A 11 0.33 -19.06 6.05
CA PRO A 11 1.55 -18.54 6.69
C PRO A 11 2.66 -18.13 5.71
N THR A 12 2.48 -18.40 4.42
CA THR A 12 3.40 -18.10 3.32
C THR A 12 3.29 -16.66 2.77
N THR A 13 2.21 -15.93 3.08
CA THR A 13 1.95 -14.58 2.56
C THR A 13 3.03 -13.50 2.79
N PRO A 14 3.69 -13.39 3.96
CA PRO A 14 4.65 -12.33 4.24
C PRO A 14 5.97 -12.66 3.58
N SER A 15 6.37 -13.93 3.59
CA SER A 15 7.56 -14.41 2.91
C SER A 15 7.45 -14.19 1.40
N ALA A 16 6.27 -14.43 0.82
CA ALA A 16 6.00 -14.12 -0.57
C ALA A 16 6.03 -12.61 -0.86
N ALA A 17 5.43 -11.79 0.01
CA ALA A 17 5.48 -10.33 -0.12
C ALA A 17 6.92 -9.80 -0.04
N VAL A 18 7.75 -10.31 0.88
CA VAL A 18 9.17 -9.97 1.00
C VAL A 18 9.95 -10.40 -0.24
N ALA A 19 9.74 -11.64 -0.70
CA ALA A 19 10.40 -12.17 -1.88
C ALA A 19 10.04 -11.41 -3.16
N ALA A 20 8.83 -10.84 -3.26
CA ALA A 20 8.40 -10.03 -4.40
C ALA A 20 8.78 -8.55 -4.26
N ALA A 21 8.78 -7.98 -3.05
CA ALA A 21 9.06 -6.57 -2.82
C ALA A 21 10.52 -6.19 -3.12
N LEU A 22 11.47 -7.03 -2.70
CA LEU A 22 12.89 -6.81 -2.93
C LEU A 22 13.25 -6.68 -4.42
N PRO A 23 12.87 -7.62 -5.32
CA PRO A 23 13.16 -7.47 -6.74
C PRO A 23 12.38 -6.33 -7.38
N ALA A 24 11.11 -6.10 -7.00
CA ALA A 24 10.33 -4.98 -7.54
C ALA A 24 11.01 -3.62 -7.26
N ALA A 25 11.53 -3.44 -6.04
CA ALA A 25 12.27 -2.26 -5.63
C ALA A 25 13.68 -2.18 -6.25
N ALA A 26 14.37 -3.30 -6.40
CA ALA A 26 15.68 -3.34 -7.06
C ALA A 26 15.59 -2.96 -8.55
N LEU A 27 14.50 -3.35 -9.21
CA LEU A 27 14.24 -3.04 -10.61
C LEU A 27 13.69 -1.62 -10.83
N ASN A 28 13.12 -1.00 -9.79
CA ASN A 28 12.50 0.33 -9.86
C ASN A 28 13.03 1.22 -8.73
N ARG A 29 14.23 1.77 -8.93
CA ARG A 29 14.97 2.50 -7.89
C ARG A 29 15.07 3.98 -8.24
N LEU A 30 14.86 4.82 -7.24
CA LEU A 30 15.18 6.24 -7.30
C LEU A 30 16.70 6.47 -7.20
N ALA A 31 17.14 7.68 -7.52
CA ALA A 31 18.50 8.17 -7.32
C ALA A 31 18.45 9.53 -6.62
N ILE A 32 17.83 9.56 -5.44
CA ILE A 32 17.66 10.78 -4.63
C ILE A 32 18.77 10.87 -3.59
N ALA A 33 19.12 9.73 -3.00
CA ALA A 33 20.17 9.68 -1.99
C ALA A 33 21.56 9.91 -2.60
N ASP A 34 22.46 10.45 -1.80
CA ASP A 34 23.87 10.54 -2.17
C ASP A 34 24.45 9.14 -2.46
N PRO A 35 25.53 9.02 -3.24
CA PRO A 35 26.09 7.72 -3.62
C PRO A 35 26.44 6.80 -2.43
N GLN A 36 26.78 7.38 -1.28
CA GLN A 36 27.09 6.65 -0.05
C GLN A 36 25.83 6.04 0.60
N ASP A 37 24.66 6.64 0.34
CA ASP A 37 23.37 6.31 0.92
C ASP A 37 22.38 5.72 -0.09
N ALA A 38 22.86 5.24 -1.25
CA ALA A 38 22.03 4.66 -2.31
C ALA A 38 21.13 3.49 -1.86
N HIS A 39 21.43 2.88 -0.70
CA HIS A 39 20.58 1.87 -0.08
C HIS A 39 19.24 2.43 0.43
N LEU A 40 19.17 3.72 0.77
CA LEU A 40 17.95 4.40 1.21
C LEU A 40 16.90 4.47 0.10
N ASP A 41 17.31 4.71 -1.15
CA ASP A 41 16.39 4.73 -2.30
C ASP A 41 15.74 3.37 -2.54
N ALA A 42 16.50 2.29 -2.31
CA ALA A 42 15.99 0.93 -2.38
C ALA A 42 15.02 0.65 -1.21
N LEU A 43 15.39 1.00 0.02
CA LEU A 43 14.52 0.81 1.20
C LEU A 43 13.21 1.60 1.07
N TYR A 44 13.28 2.81 0.53
CA TYR A 44 12.09 3.63 0.25
C TYR A 44 11.16 2.94 -0.76
N SER A 45 11.71 2.38 -1.83
CA SER A 45 10.92 1.68 -2.83
C SER A 45 10.33 0.37 -2.25
N VAL A 46 11.10 -0.37 -1.46
CA VAL A 46 10.64 -1.59 -0.76
C VAL A 46 9.48 -1.29 0.18
N SER A 47 9.55 -0.20 0.97
CA SER A 47 8.50 0.13 1.92
C SER A 47 7.16 0.40 1.22
N HIS A 48 7.18 1.10 0.09
CA HIS A 48 5.97 1.33 -0.72
C HIS A 48 5.39 0.05 -1.34
N VAL A 49 6.24 -0.89 -1.76
CA VAL A 49 5.76 -2.20 -2.22
C VAL A 49 5.13 -2.99 -1.06
N PHE A 50 5.71 -2.94 0.14
CA PHE A 50 5.10 -3.57 1.32
C PHE A 50 3.76 -2.96 1.70
N GLU A 51 3.63 -1.64 1.66
CA GLU A 51 2.36 -0.94 1.90
C GLU A 51 1.29 -1.36 0.88
N LEU A 52 1.67 -1.57 -0.39
CA LEU A 52 0.75 -2.09 -1.41
C LEU A 52 0.29 -3.52 -1.09
N PHE A 53 1.21 -4.41 -0.69
CA PHE A 53 0.83 -5.76 -0.27
C PHE A 53 -0.03 -5.75 1.00
N ALA A 54 0.24 -4.87 1.94
CA ALA A 54 -0.56 -4.70 3.15
C ALA A 54 -1.98 -4.25 2.82
N ALA A 55 -2.15 -3.26 1.92
CA ALA A 55 -3.45 -2.80 1.45
C ALA A 55 -4.22 -3.93 0.73
N ALA A 56 -3.55 -4.71 -0.12
CA ALA A 56 -4.16 -5.84 -0.82
C ALA A 56 -4.59 -6.95 0.15
N ALA A 57 -3.75 -7.29 1.12
CA ALA A 57 -4.06 -8.28 2.14
C ALA A 57 -5.23 -7.82 3.04
N PHE A 58 -5.26 -6.54 3.40
CA PHE A 58 -6.37 -5.94 4.15
C PHE A 58 -7.69 -6.02 3.37
N PHE A 59 -7.66 -5.67 2.09
CA PHE A 59 -8.84 -5.78 1.22
C PHE A 59 -9.32 -7.23 1.08
N ALA A 60 -8.42 -8.17 0.75
CA ALA A 60 -8.75 -9.59 0.62
C ALA A 60 -9.35 -10.17 1.92
N ARG A 61 -8.76 -9.83 3.07
CA ARG A 61 -9.31 -10.21 4.37
C ARG A 61 -10.70 -9.63 4.58
N THR A 62 -10.90 -8.37 4.24
CA THR A 62 -12.19 -7.71 4.39
C THR A 62 -13.28 -8.43 3.61
N LEU A 63 -12.97 -8.87 2.38
CA LEU A 63 -13.88 -9.71 1.59
C LEU A 63 -14.13 -11.07 2.24
N ALA A 64 -13.10 -11.74 2.74
CA ALA A 64 -13.21 -13.06 3.37
C ALA A 64 -14.02 -13.03 4.68
N THR A 65 -13.99 -11.91 5.42
CA THR A 65 -14.70 -11.74 6.69
C THR A 65 -15.86 -10.76 6.58
N ALA A 66 -16.34 -10.48 5.36
CA ALA A 66 -17.36 -9.46 5.12
C ALA A 66 -18.70 -9.76 5.82
N TRP A 67 -18.95 -11.03 6.11
CA TRP A 67 -20.15 -11.53 6.80
C TRP A 67 -20.00 -11.60 8.33
N GLN A 68 -18.83 -11.28 8.88
CA GLN A 68 -18.62 -11.34 10.33
C GLN A 68 -18.89 -9.97 10.95
N PRO A 69 -19.40 -9.90 12.20
CA PRO A 69 -19.51 -8.64 12.93
C PRO A 69 -18.13 -7.96 13.07
N ALA A 70 -18.08 -6.67 12.79
CA ALA A 70 -16.84 -5.90 12.92
C ALA A 70 -16.86 -5.18 14.27
N GLY A 71 -15.79 -5.34 15.04
CA GLY A 71 -15.58 -4.51 16.22
C GLY A 71 -15.40 -3.03 15.86
N SER A 72 -15.60 -2.14 16.83
CA SER A 72 -15.41 -0.69 16.68
C SER A 72 -14.03 -0.31 16.13
N PHE A 73 -12.99 -1.07 16.50
CA PHE A 73 -11.64 -0.87 15.98
C PHE A 73 -11.54 -1.12 14.47
N ALA A 74 -12.20 -2.17 13.96
CA ALA A 74 -12.23 -2.44 12.52
C ALA A 74 -12.98 -1.33 11.77
N ALA A 75 -14.10 -0.85 12.31
CA ALA A 75 -14.82 0.30 11.76
C ALA A 75 -13.93 1.56 11.68
N PHE A 76 -13.16 1.84 12.73
CA PHE A 76 -12.19 2.93 12.74
C PHE A 76 -11.10 2.73 11.66
N ALA A 77 -10.56 1.52 11.52
CA ALA A 77 -9.51 1.23 10.55
C ALA A 77 -9.96 1.48 9.09
N PHE A 78 -11.22 1.21 8.75
CA PHE A 78 -11.77 1.49 7.41
C PHE A 78 -11.80 2.99 7.06
N VAL A 79 -11.77 3.88 8.06
CA VAL A 79 -11.70 5.34 7.86
C VAL A 79 -10.26 5.83 7.98
N ALA A 80 -9.55 5.37 9.01
CA ALA A 80 -8.22 5.85 9.32
C ALA A 80 -7.17 5.45 8.28
N LEU A 81 -7.19 4.21 7.78
CA LEU A 81 -6.18 3.71 6.84
C LEU A 81 -6.19 4.45 5.48
N PRO A 82 -7.35 4.68 4.83
CA PRO A 82 -7.39 5.51 3.63
C PRO A 82 -6.85 6.93 3.87
N VAL A 83 -7.25 7.56 4.99
CA VAL A 83 -6.80 8.92 5.34
C VAL A 83 -5.29 8.96 5.57
N GLN A 84 -4.75 7.97 6.28
CA GLN A 84 -3.31 7.84 6.50
C GLN A 84 -2.54 7.72 5.19
N GLN A 85 -3.08 7.00 4.19
CA GLN A 85 -2.40 6.84 2.90
C GLN A 85 -2.64 7.95 1.88
N LEU A 86 -3.64 8.81 2.09
CA LEU A 86 -3.87 9.97 1.22
C LEU A 86 -2.71 10.95 1.25
N LEU A 87 -2.10 11.21 2.42
CA LEU A 87 -1.00 12.17 2.55
C LEU A 87 0.28 11.74 1.79
N PRO A 88 0.85 10.53 2.01
CA PRO A 88 2.01 10.09 1.26
C PRO A 88 1.70 9.93 -0.24
N THR A 89 0.49 9.50 -0.59
CA THR A 89 0.07 9.43 -1.99
C THR A 89 0.02 10.82 -2.62
N TYR A 90 -0.59 11.79 -1.96
CA TYR A 90 -0.62 13.19 -2.42
C TYR A 90 0.80 13.71 -2.64
N PHE A 91 1.68 13.52 -1.65
CA PHE A 91 3.08 13.89 -1.79
C PHE A 91 3.74 13.22 -3.00
N LEU A 92 3.61 11.89 -3.17
CA LEU A 92 4.18 11.18 -4.31
C LEU A 92 3.65 11.66 -5.67
N LEU A 93 2.41 12.14 -5.72
CA LEU A 93 1.81 12.67 -6.94
C LEU A 93 2.31 14.08 -7.24
N THR A 94 2.51 14.93 -6.22
CA THR A 94 2.75 16.37 -6.42
C THR A 94 4.17 16.84 -6.12
N ALA A 95 4.99 16.04 -5.42
CA ALA A 95 6.33 16.44 -5.00
C ALA A 95 7.33 16.55 -6.15
N TRP A 96 7.00 15.97 -7.31
CA TRP A 96 7.91 15.84 -8.44
C TRP A 96 7.44 16.74 -9.59
N GLY A 97 8.34 17.60 -10.09
CA GLY A 97 8.08 18.46 -11.24
C GLY A 97 7.01 19.54 -10.99
N GLY A 98 6.46 20.10 -12.08
CA GLY A 98 5.48 21.20 -12.04
C GLY A 98 4.01 20.78 -12.06
N HIS A 99 3.70 19.49 -12.15
CA HIS A 99 2.32 18.97 -12.29
C HIS A 99 2.20 17.55 -11.73
N PRO A 100 1.00 17.12 -11.28
CA PRO A 100 0.79 15.79 -10.73
C PRO A 100 1.17 14.66 -11.69
N PHE A 101 1.64 13.53 -11.16
CA PHE A 101 2.08 12.35 -11.93
C PHE A 101 3.32 12.57 -12.79
N ALA A 102 4.02 13.69 -12.63
CA ALA A 102 5.29 13.88 -13.28
C ALA A 102 6.38 13.02 -12.61
N GLY A 103 7.32 12.57 -13.43
CA GLY A 103 8.61 12.08 -12.96
C GLY A 103 9.70 13.11 -13.25
N VAL A 104 10.82 13.01 -12.55
CA VAL A 104 12.03 13.78 -12.82
C VAL A 104 13.08 12.80 -13.34
N PRO A 105 13.37 12.76 -14.66
CA PRO A 105 14.26 11.77 -15.26
C PRO A 105 15.64 11.68 -14.58
N GLU A 106 16.13 12.79 -14.05
CA GLU A 106 17.42 12.91 -13.37
C GLU A 106 17.46 12.14 -12.04
N LEU A 107 16.30 11.86 -11.43
CA LEU A 107 16.17 11.11 -10.18
C LEU A 107 15.85 9.63 -10.41
N VAL A 108 15.89 9.15 -11.66
CA VAL A 108 15.69 7.75 -12.00
C VAL A 108 17.02 6.99 -11.89
N GLY A 109 17.11 6.09 -10.90
CA GLY A 109 18.26 5.21 -10.75
C GLY A 109 18.15 3.93 -11.58
N ALA A 110 16.95 3.34 -11.68
CA ALA A 110 16.67 2.16 -12.48
C ALA A 110 15.16 2.01 -12.76
N GLY A 111 14.79 1.55 -13.96
CA GLY A 111 13.41 1.19 -14.30
C GLY A 111 12.43 2.36 -14.29
N TRP A 112 11.27 2.16 -13.66
CA TRP A 112 10.14 3.11 -13.67
C TRP A 112 9.70 3.48 -12.24
N PRO A 113 10.59 4.06 -11.42
CA PRO A 113 10.34 4.25 -9.99
C PRO A 113 9.15 5.19 -9.73
N PHE A 114 9.01 6.27 -10.50
CA PHE A 114 7.88 7.18 -10.38
C PHE A 114 6.54 6.51 -10.66
N ALA A 115 6.46 5.73 -11.75
CA ALA A 115 5.24 5.01 -12.08
C ALA A 115 4.88 3.99 -10.99
N MET A 116 5.88 3.24 -10.49
CA MET A 116 5.69 2.27 -9.40
C MET A 116 5.16 2.93 -8.13
N LEU A 117 5.77 4.05 -7.71
CA LEU A 117 5.38 4.76 -6.49
C LEU A 117 4.02 5.44 -6.62
N GLN A 118 3.78 6.15 -7.73
CA GLN A 118 2.54 6.89 -7.95
C GLN A 118 1.35 5.95 -8.15
N ALA A 119 1.48 4.94 -9.02
CA ALA A 119 0.43 3.95 -9.22
C ALA A 119 0.23 3.12 -7.94
N GLY A 120 1.32 2.76 -7.25
CA GLY A 120 1.28 2.05 -5.97
C GLY A 120 0.52 2.82 -4.89
N GLY A 121 0.82 4.10 -4.69
CA GLY A 121 0.12 4.96 -3.72
C GLY A 121 -1.37 5.11 -4.04
N VAL A 122 -1.71 5.37 -5.31
CA VAL A 122 -3.12 5.44 -5.74
C VAL A 122 -3.83 4.10 -5.51
N ALA A 123 -3.18 2.99 -5.84
CA ALA A 123 -3.74 1.66 -5.63
C ALA A 123 -3.94 1.34 -4.14
N GLN A 124 -3.02 1.72 -3.26
CA GLN A 124 -3.15 1.56 -1.81
C GLN A 124 -4.40 2.27 -1.28
N VAL A 125 -4.57 3.55 -1.61
CA VAL A 125 -5.75 4.34 -1.23
C VAL A 125 -7.02 3.69 -1.78
N GLY A 126 -7.01 3.30 -3.05
CA GLY A 126 -8.14 2.62 -3.70
C GLY A 126 -8.54 1.32 -3.01
N LEU A 127 -7.58 0.48 -2.63
CA LEU A 127 -7.81 -0.78 -1.92
C LEU A 127 -8.39 -0.56 -0.53
N TYR A 128 -7.90 0.42 0.22
CA TYR A 128 -8.45 0.74 1.55
C TYR A 128 -9.88 1.29 1.46
N LEU A 129 -10.17 2.17 0.48
CA LEU A 129 -11.53 2.66 0.24
C LEU A 129 -12.48 1.54 -0.21
N ALA A 130 -12.02 0.69 -1.13
CA ALA A 130 -12.78 -0.47 -1.60
C ALA A 130 -13.09 -1.44 -0.46
N ALA A 131 -12.16 -1.64 0.48
CA ALA A 131 -12.40 -2.45 1.68
C ALA A 131 -13.52 -1.86 2.54
N GLY A 132 -13.48 -0.56 2.83
CA GLY A 132 -14.55 0.12 3.55
C GLY A 132 -15.90 0.03 2.85
N ALA A 133 -15.93 0.25 1.53
CA ALA A 133 -17.15 0.16 0.73
C ALA A 133 -17.73 -1.27 0.71
N ALA A 134 -16.89 -2.28 0.49
CA ALA A 134 -17.30 -3.69 0.51
C ALA A 134 -17.88 -4.07 1.87
N ARG A 135 -17.27 -3.58 2.96
CA ARG A 135 -17.78 -3.84 4.31
C ARG A 135 -19.17 -3.24 4.54
N LEU A 136 -19.40 -2.02 4.06
CA LEU A 136 -20.69 -1.35 4.20
C LEU A 136 -21.77 -2.04 3.34
N ALA A 137 -21.44 -2.43 2.11
CA ALA A 137 -22.37 -3.10 1.21
C ALA A 137 -22.75 -4.50 1.72
N LEU A 138 -21.76 -5.35 2.02
CA LEU A 138 -22.00 -6.75 2.41
C LEU A 138 -22.52 -6.89 3.84
N GLY A 139 -22.19 -5.94 4.74
CA GLY A 139 -22.74 -5.93 6.09
C GLY A 139 -24.19 -5.42 6.18
N ALA A 140 -24.71 -4.79 5.13
CA ALA A 140 -26.10 -4.33 5.07
C ALA A 140 -27.05 -5.47 4.69
N GLU A 141 -26.63 -6.40 3.81
CA GLU A 141 -27.46 -7.51 3.34
C GLU A 141 -27.78 -8.57 4.41
N GLU A 142 -27.03 -8.62 5.53
CA GLU A 142 -27.32 -9.56 6.64
C GLU A 142 -28.50 -9.12 7.53
N LYS A 143 -28.99 -7.87 7.38
CA LYS A 143 -30.05 -7.32 8.25
C LYS A 143 -31.48 -7.47 7.69
N ASP A 144 -31.63 -8.03 6.49
CA ASP A 144 -32.92 -8.28 5.83
C ASP A 144 -33.32 -9.76 5.93
#